data_AF-A0A0S4UT89-F1
#
_entry.id   AF-A0A0S4UT89-F1
#
_cell.length_a   1.000
_cell.length_b   1.000
_cell.length_c   1.000
_cell.angle_alpha   90.00
_cell.angle_beta   90.00
_cell.angle_gamma   90.00
#
_symmetry.space_group_name_H-M   'P 1'
#
loop_
_entity.id
_entity.type
_entity.pdbx_description
1 polymer ?
#
loop_
_entity_poly.entity_id
_entity_poly.type
_entity_poly.pdbx_seq_one_letter_code
_entity_poly.pdbx_strand_id
1 'polypeptide(L)'
;MSYGTIGLSDHPVRINDDGDEVCVELLGACADAVKNFPNALTTAAFYTIRNQWHCVHGGVLQNALDMYKLSVTMKHFLFTSPFLWEGFNGVDFGDKKVHWLLAVPISDAEHAYLRDHGLDALERAFEDRQIDIFDINRDSVF
;
A
#
# COMPACT_ATOMS: atom_id res chain seq x y z
N MET A 1 -12.85 8.54 2.27
CA MET A 1 -11.84 9.26 3.07
C MET A 1 -10.46 8.90 2.55
N SER A 2 -9.55 9.87 2.56
CA SER A 2 -8.14 9.67 2.19
C SER A 2 -7.27 9.76 3.44
N TYR A 3 -6.20 8.96 3.48
CA TYR A 3 -5.28 8.84 4.58
C TYR A 3 -3.85 8.93 4.06
N GLY A 4 -2.97 9.55 4.84
CA GLY A 4 -1.54 9.61 4.56
C GLY A 4 -0.77 9.49 5.86
N THR A 5 0.34 8.77 5.83
CA THR A 5 1.30 8.79 6.95
C THR A 5 2.17 10.04 6.89
N ILE A 6 2.72 10.41 8.05
CA ILE A 6 3.76 11.42 8.19
C ILE A 6 4.79 10.86 9.16
N GLY A 7 6.06 10.86 8.76
CA GLY A 7 7.20 10.43 9.57
C GLY A 7 7.71 9.03 9.24
N LEU A 8 7.04 8.26 8.38
CA LEU A 8 7.62 7.00 7.87
C LEU A 8 8.86 7.28 7.03
N SER A 9 8.85 8.40 6.31
CA SER A 9 9.96 8.82 5.45
C SER A 9 11.25 9.20 6.18
N ASP A 10 11.23 9.28 7.51
CA ASP A 10 12.45 9.44 8.34
C ASP A 10 13.11 8.08 8.65
N HIS A 11 12.55 7.00 8.12
CA HIS A 11 13.06 5.63 8.25
C HIS A 11 13.22 5.02 6.85
N PRO A 12 14.42 5.07 6.25
CA PRO A 12 14.67 4.58 4.89
C PRO A 12 14.26 3.12 4.74
N VAL A 13 13.57 2.80 3.66
CA VAL A 13 13.14 1.41 3.36
C VAL A 13 14.22 0.62 2.62
N ARG A 14 15.15 1.32 1.98
CA ARG A 14 16.37 0.77 1.38
C ARG A 14 17.37 1.90 1.09
N ILE A 15 18.60 1.50 0.83
CA ILE A 15 19.63 2.35 0.21
C ILE A 15 19.75 1.92 -1.26
N ASN A 16 19.75 2.87 -2.19
CA ASN A 16 19.93 2.56 -3.62
C ASN A 16 21.41 2.29 -3.95
N ASP A 17 21.71 1.92 -5.19
CA ASP A 17 23.08 1.63 -5.63
C ASP A 17 24.00 2.86 -5.59
N ASP A 18 23.44 4.06 -5.63
CA ASP A 18 24.15 5.34 -5.56
C ASP A 18 24.45 5.78 -4.10
N GLY A 19 23.91 5.06 -3.11
CA GLY A 19 24.08 5.35 -1.68
C GLY A 19 23.03 6.27 -1.08
N ASP A 20 22.00 6.67 -1.83
CA ASP A 20 20.93 7.53 -1.35
C ASP A 20 19.88 6.74 -0.55
N GLU A 21 19.33 7.39 0.47
CA GLU A 21 18.19 6.90 1.24
C GLU A 21 16.90 6.96 0.40
N VAL A 22 16.29 5.79 0.19
CA VAL A 22 14.97 5.69 -0.42
C VAL A 22 13.94 5.64 0.70
N CYS A 23 13.14 6.70 0.80
CA CYS A 23 12.14 6.86 1.83
C CYS A 23 10.73 6.82 1.22
N VAL A 24 9.75 6.39 2.00
CA VAL A 24 8.35 6.32 1.55
C VAL A 24 7.41 6.90 2.59
N GLU A 25 6.31 7.50 2.12
CA GLU A 25 5.08 7.67 2.90
C GLU A 25 3.98 6.80 2.29
N LEU A 26 3.07 6.33 3.14
CA LEU A 26 1.94 5.50 2.73
C LEU A 26 0.70 6.34 2.57
N LEU A 27 -0.03 6.06 1.49
CA LEU A 27 -1.36 6.59 1.23
C LEU A 27 -2.38 5.47 1.35
N GLY A 28 -3.62 5.83 1.68
CA GLY A 28 -4.74 4.91 1.66
C GLY A 28 -6.05 5.63 1.42
N ALA A 29 -7.02 4.90 0.91
CA ALA A 29 -8.38 5.38 0.74
C ALA A 29 -9.37 4.32 1.20
N CYS A 30 -10.41 4.73 1.92
CA CYS A 30 -11.46 3.83 2.38
C CYS A 30 -12.75 4.61 2.67
N ALA A 31 -13.88 3.93 2.68
CA ALA A 31 -15.15 4.50 3.14
C ALA A 31 -15.04 5.02 4.59
N ASP A 32 -15.66 6.17 4.89
CA ASP A 32 -15.60 6.78 6.24
C ASP A 32 -16.18 5.86 7.35
N ALA A 33 -17.07 4.95 6.99
CA ALA A 33 -17.65 3.98 7.91
C ALA A 33 -16.59 3.01 8.49
N VAL A 34 -15.46 2.80 7.82
CA VAL A 34 -14.41 1.86 8.24
C VAL A 34 -13.41 2.56 9.16
N LYS A 35 -13.82 2.81 10.42
CA LYS A 35 -13.08 3.64 11.38
C LYS A 35 -11.67 3.15 11.73
N ASN A 36 -11.41 1.85 11.61
CA ASN A 36 -10.12 1.25 11.95
C ASN A 36 -9.16 1.11 10.76
N PHE A 37 -9.55 1.54 9.55
CA PHE A 37 -8.64 1.59 8.40
C PHE A 37 -7.32 2.34 8.65
N PRO A 38 -7.31 3.57 9.24
CA PRO A 38 -6.06 4.25 9.55
C PRO A 38 -5.15 3.44 10.49
N ASN A 39 -5.70 2.65 11.42
CA ASN A 39 -4.89 1.81 12.32
C ASN A 39 -4.17 0.69 11.55
N ALA A 40 -4.82 0.11 10.54
CA ALA A 40 -4.18 -0.87 9.65
C ALA A 40 -3.06 -0.22 8.82
N LEU A 41 -3.29 0.98 8.29
CA LEU A 41 -2.27 1.73 7.56
C LEU A 41 -1.07 2.09 8.47
N THR A 42 -1.35 2.54 9.70
CA THR A 42 -0.32 2.81 10.72
C THR A 42 0.44 1.55 11.12
N THR A 43 -0.20 0.38 11.14
CA THR A 43 0.49 -0.90 11.36
C THR A 43 1.53 -1.15 10.27
N ALA A 44 1.19 -0.91 9.00
CA ALA A 44 2.15 -1.07 7.92
C ALA A 44 3.37 -0.15 8.11
N ALA A 45 3.15 1.11 8.48
CA ALA A 45 4.24 2.03 8.78
C ALA A 45 5.11 1.55 9.95
N PHE A 46 4.52 1.15 11.07
CA PHE A 46 5.29 0.64 12.21
C PHE A 46 6.00 -0.68 11.93
N TYR A 47 5.42 -1.54 11.11
CA TYR A 47 6.05 -2.80 10.71
C TYR A 47 7.30 -2.53 9.87
N THR A 48 7.25 -1.57 8.94
CA THR A 48 8.43 -1.07 8.23
C THR A 48 9.49 -0.54 9.20
N ILE A 49 9.11 0.35 10.13
CA ILE A 49 10.04 0.99 11.08
C ILE A 49 10.69 -0.04 12.02
N ARG A 50 9.89 -0.91 12.63
CA ARG A 50 10.32 -1.80 13.72
C ARG A 50 10.91 -3.10 13.24
N ASN A 51 10.38 -3.66 12.15
CA ASN A 51 10.75 -4.97 11.65
C ASN A 51 11.65 -4.90 10.42
N GLN A 52 12.00 -3.69 9.95
CA GLN A 52 12.79 -3.48 8.74
C GLN A 52 12.17 -4.22 7.54
N TRP A 53 10.84 -4.28 7.53
CA TRP A 53 10.10 -4.84 6.43
C TRP A 53 10.27 -3.93 5.22
N HIS A 54 10.68 -4.50 4.09
CA HIS A 54 10.95 -3.74 2.88
C HIS A 54 9.64 -3.34 2.21
N CYS A 55 9.09 -2.19 2.63
CA CYS A 55 7.91 -1.60 2.02
C CYS A 55 8.29 -0.99 0.66
N VAL A 56 8.04 -1.75 -0.41
CA VAL A 56 8.40 -1.39 -1.78
C VAL A 56 7.20 -1.56 -2.73
N HIS A 57 7.30 -0.99 -3.92
CA HIS A 57 6.34 -1.19 -5.00
C HIS A 57 6.18 -2.69 -5.32
N GLY A 58 4.94 -3.19 -5.36
CA GLY A 58 4.59 -4.60 -5.49
C GLY A 58 4.69 -5.42 -4.21
N GLY A 59 5.14 -4.83 -3.10
CA GLY A 59 5.19 -5.50 -1.81
C GLY A 59 3.79 -5.79 -1.27
N VAL A 60 3.64 -6.90 -0.54
CA VAL A 60 2.39 -7.25 0.15
C VAL A 60 2.62 -7.41 1.64
N LEU A 61 1.91 -6.61 2.43
CA LEU A 61 1.82 -6.84 3.87
C LEU A 61 0.58 -7.71 4.16
N GLN A 62 0.85 -8.98 4.45
CA GLN A 62 -0.21 -9.96 4.64
C GLN A 62 -0.99 -9.73 5.93
N ASN A 63 -2.31 -9.92 5.89
CA ASN A 63 -3.21 -9.94 7.05
C ASN A 63 -3.30 -8.61 7.81
N ALA A 64 -2.79 -7.51 7.22
CA ALA A 64 -2.86 -6.18 7.81
C ALA A 64 -4.32 -5.74 8.09
N LEU A 65 -5.25 -6.11 7.23
CA LEU A 65 -6.68 -5.80 7.40
C LEU A 65 -7.36 -6.82 8.31
N ASP A 66 -6.98 -8.10 8.19
CA ASP A 66 -7.55 -9.18 9.00
C ASP A 66 -7.21 -9.04 10.49
N MET A 67 -6.06 -8.43 10.83
CA MET A 67 -5.69 -8.11 12.20
C MET A 67 -6.74 -7.23 12.91
N TYR A 68 -7.43 -6.38 12.16
CA TYR A 68 -8.49 -5.51 12.66
C TYR A 68 -9.90 -5.97 12.25
N LYS A 69 -10.02 -7.12 11.56
CA LYS A 69 -11.28 -7.65 11.02
C LYS A 69 -12.06 -6.63 10.19
N LEU A 70 -11.34 -5.88 9.33
CA LEU A 70 -11.94 -4.76 8.57
C LEU A 70 -12.81 -5.21 7.39
N SER A 71 -12.59 -6.42 6.90
CA SER A 71 -13.26 -6.93 5.71
C SER A 71 -13.43 -8.44 5.79
N VAL A 72 -14.45 -8.94 5.09
CA VAL A 72 -14.69 -10.36 4.87
C VAL A 72 -14.03 -10.89 3.59
N THR A 73 -13.65 -10.01 2.65
CA THR A 73 -13.06 -10.37 1.34
C THR A 73 -11.60 -9.96 1.21
N MET A 74 -11.21 -8.81 1.77
CA MET A 74 -9.87 -8.23 1.68
C MET A 74 -9.08 -8.48 2.95
N LYS A 75 -7.84 -8.94 2.82
CA LYS A 75 -7.01 -9.37 3.97
C LYS A 75 -5.66 -8.67 4.04
N HIS A 76 -5.07 -8.36 2.89
CA HIS A 76 -3.71 -7.84 2.80
C HIS A 76 -3.68 -6.41 2.27
N PHE A 77 -2.56 -5.73 2.46
CA PHE A 77 -2.24 -4.53 1.69
C PHE A 77 -1.24 -4.88 0.60
N LEU A 78 -1.56 -4.55 -0.64
CA LEU A 78 -0.62 -4.37 -1.73
C LEU A 78 -0.13 -2.92 -1.74
N PHE A 79 1.16 -2.70 -1.95
CA PHE A 79 1.72 -1.36 -2.11
C PHE A 79 2.05 -1.10 -3.57
N THR A 80 1.38 -0.13 -4.19
CA THR A 80 1.57 0.26 -5.60
C THR A 80 1.70 1.78 -5.73
N SER A 81 2.00 2.25 -6.94
CA SER A 81 2.00 3.66 -7.30
C SER A 81 0.60 4.27 -7.06
N PRO A 82 0.51 5.48 -6.49
CA PRO A 82 -0.78 6.15 -6.33
C PRO A 82 -1.43 6.45 -7.68
N PHE A 83 -2.67 5.98 -7.88
CA PHE A 83 -3.44 6.22 -9.11
C PHE A 83 -4.74 7.02 -8.87
N LEU A 84 -5.08 7.32 -7.62
CA LEU A 84 -6.33 8.03 -7.26
C LEU A 84 -6.22 9.55 -7.34
N TRP A 85 -5.00 10.06 -7.16
CA TRP A 85 -4.74 11.48 -7.04
C TRP A 85 -3.54 11.84 -7.89
N GLU A 86 -3.61 13.01 -8.53
CA GLU A 86 -2.49 13.57 -9.27
C GLU A 86 -1.44 14.18 -8.31
N GLY A 87 -0.21 14.32 -8.77
CA GLY A 87 0.85 15.06 -8.06
C GLY A 87 1.71 14.24 -7.09
N PHE A 88 1.49 12.93 -6.96
CA PHE A 88 2.26 12.05 -6.06
C PHE A 88 3.51 11.44 -6.72
N ASN A 89 4.27 12.23 -7.47
CA ASN A 89 5.47 11.79 -8.21
C ASN A 89 6.76 11.68 -7.35
N GLY A 90 6.63 11.85 -6.03
CA GLY A 90 7.73 11.94 -5.08
C GLY A 90 8.19 13.38 -4.84
N VAL A 91 8.80 13.62 -3.68
CA VAL A 91 9.31 14.93 -3.26
C VAL A 91 10.79 14.79 -2.92
N ASP A 92 11.61 15.65 -3.52
CA ASP A 92 13.04 15.72 -3.27
C ASP A 92 13.32 16.87 -2.29
N PHE A 93 13.93 16.55 -1.16
CA PHE A 93 14.33 17.51 -0.13
C PHE A 93 15.85 17.80 -0.16
N GLY A 94 16.59 17.24 -1.11
CA GLY A 94 18.03 17.38 -1.30
C GLY A 94 18.84 16.32 -0.57
N ASP A 95 18.59 16.10 0.71
CA ASP A 95 19.23 15.06 1.54
C ASP A 95 18.42 13.76 1.59
N LYS A 96 17.12 13.82 1.26
CA LYS A 96 16.23 12.67 1.17
C LYS A 96 15.25 12.79 0.02
N LYS A 97 14.94 11.64 -0.60
CA LYS A 97 13.87 11.51 -1.58
C LYS A 97 12.71 10.71 -1.01
N VAL A 98 11.56 11.36 -0.92
CA VAL A 98 10.33 10.76 -0.40
C VAL A 98 9.44 10.33 -1.55
N HIS A 99 9.19 9.03 -1.62
CA HIS A 99 8.24 8.42 -2.53
C HIS A 99 6.89 8.17 -1.84
N TRP A 100 5.86 7.90 -2.62
CA TRP A 100 4.52 7.60 -2.13
C TRP A 100 4.10 6.22 -2.59
N LEU A 101 3.56 5.41 -1.68
CA LEU A 101 2.96 4.13 -2.00
C LEU A 101 1.51 4.10 -1.54
N LEU A 102 0.60 3.74 -2.44
CA LEU A 102 -0.80 3.50 -2.13
C LEU A 102 -0.96 2.07 -1.59
N ALA A 103 -1.50 1.95 -0.38
CA ALA A 103 -1.88 0.70 0.23
C ALA A 103 -3.28 0.27 -0.25
N VAL A 104 -3.33 -0.64 -1.21
CA VAL A 104 -4.55 -1.18 -1.81
C VAL A 104 -4.96 -2.47 -1.08
N PRO A 105 -6.18 -2.52 -0.49
CA PRO A 105 -6.76 -3.76 0.00
C PRO A 105 -6.85 -4.84 -1.10
N ILE A 106 -6.29 -6.02 -0.83
CA ILE A 106 -6.38 -7.18 -1.72
C ILE A 106 -6.83 -8.47 -1.01
N SER A 107 -7.48 -9.35 -1.75
CA SER A 107 -7.92 -10.68 -1.31
C SER A 107 -6.78 -11.70 -1.30
N ASP A 108 -7.02 -12.89 -0.73
CA ASP A 108 -6.10 -14.03 -0.87
C ASP A 108 -5.90 -14.43 -2.34
N ALA A 109 -6.97 -14.39 -3.15
CA ALA A 109 -6.94 -14.79 -4.55
C ALA A 109 -6.15 -13.79 -5.41
N GLU A 110 -6.28 -12.49 -5.14
CA GLU A 110 -5.49 -11.43 -5.78
C GLU A 110 -4.02 -11.51 -5.39
N HIS A 111 -3.72 -11.82 -4.12
CA HIS A 111 -2.35 -12.06 -3.67
C HIS A 111 -1.74 -13.31 -4.32
N ALA A 112 -2.53 -14.38 -4.47
CA ALA A 112 -2.09 -15.57 -5.20
C ALA A 112 -1.83 -15.26 -6.68
N TYR A 113 -2.73 -14.51 -7.33
CA TYR A 113 -2.56 -14.10 -8.71
C TYR A 113 -1.31 -13.24 -8.90
N LEU A 114 -1.07 -12.27 -8.00
CA LEU A 114 0.14 -11.43 -7.99
C LEU A 114 1.42 -12.27 -7.95
N ARG A 115 1.45 -13.28 -7.07
CA ARG A 115 2.62 -14.18 -6.95
C ARG A 115 2.87 -14.93 -8.25
N ASP A 116 1.81 -15.36 -8.93
CA ASP A 116 1.91 -16.26 -10.08
C ASP A 116 2.09 -15.49 -11.42
N HIS A 117 1.64 -14.24 -11.50
CA HIS A 117 1.59 -13.45 -12.76
C HIS A 117 2.31 -12.10 -12.69
N GLY A 118 2.72 -11.64 -11.50
CA GLY A 118 3.39 -10.37 -11.29
C GLY A 118 2.44 -9.16 -11.17
N LEU A 119 3.03 -8.03 -10.78
CA LEU A 119 2.29 -6.80 -10.46
C LEU A 119 1.56 -6.21 -11.66
N ASP A 120 2.25 -6.06 -12.79
CA ASP A 120 1.67 -5.48 -14.01
C ASP A 120 0.41 -6.21 -14.46
N ALA A 121 0.36 -7.53 -14.30
CA ALA A 121 -0.81 -8.33 -14.65
C ALA A 121 -1.98 -8.07 -13.68
N LEU A 122 -1.70 -7.95 -12.38
CA LEU A 122 -2.70 -7.63 -11.38
C LEU A 122 -3.25 -6.20 -11.56
N GLU A 123 -2.38 -5.23 -11.80
CA GLU A 123 -2.76 -3.83 -12.01
C GLU A 123 -3.64 -3.66 -13.25
N ARG A 124 -3.31 -4.36 -14.34
CA ARG A 124 -4.19 -4.42 -15.53
C ARG A 124 -5.55 -5.03 -15.20
N ALA A 125 -5.60 -6.11 -14.41
CA ALA A 125 -6.87 -6.70 -13.99
C ALA A 125 -7.70 -5.74 -13.13
N PHE A 126 -7.06 -4.96 -12.25
CA PHE A 126 -7.72 -3.92 -11.47
C PHE A 126 -8.27 -2.79 -12.33
N GLU A 127 -7.51 -2.35 -13.33
CA GLU A 127 -7.93 -1.34 -14.29
C GLU A 127 -9.09 -1.84 -15.17
N ASP A 128 -8.97 -3.03 -15.78
CA ASP A 128 -10.02 -3.61 -16.63
C ASP A 128 -11.34 -3.82 -15.88
N ARG A 129 -11.26 -4.14 -14.58
CA ARG A 129 -12.43 -4.35 -13.71
C ARG A 129 -12.89 -3.10 -12.99
N GLN A 130 -12.16 -1.98 -13.09
CA GLN A 130 -12.47 -0.71 -12.43
C GLN A 130 -12.79 -0.91 -10.94
N ILE A 131 -11.86 -1.50 -10.20
CA ILE A 131 -12.10 -1.84 -8.79
C ILE A 131 -12.48 -0.60 -7.95
N ASP A 132 -13.47 -0.77 -7.08
CA ASP A 132 -13.78 0.25 -6.07
C ASP A 132 -12.91 0.03 -4.84
N ILE A 133 -11.78 0.72 -4.78
CA ILE A 133 -10.85 0.64 -3.66
C ILE A 133 -11.42 1.25 -2.35
N PHE A 134 -12.49 2.05 -2.40
CA PHE A 134 -13.12 2.58 -1.21
C PHE A 134 -13.97 1.52 -0.51
N ASP A 135 -14.48 0.56 -1.29
CA ASP A 135 -15.19 -0.61 -0.81
C ASP A 135 -14.21 -1.73 -0.42
N ILE A 136 -13.88 -1.76 0.86
CA ILE A 136 -13.02 -2.81 1.42
C ILE A 136 -13.69 -4.20 1.41
N ASN A 137 -14.99 -4.30 1.14
CA ASN A 137 -15.74 -5.56 1.04
C ASN A 137 -16.06 -5.95 -0.41
N ARG A 138 -15.47 -5.26 -1.41
CA ARG A 138 -15.62 -5.65 -2.81
C ARG A 138 -15.25 -7.12 -3.03
N ASP A 139 -15.80 -7.71 -4.08
CA ASP A 139 -15.38 -9.04 -4.50
C ASP A 139 -13.94 -9.00 -5.06
N SER A 140 -13.28 -10.15 -4.94
CA SER A 140 -12.03 -10.42 -5.65
C SER A 140 -12.27 -10.34 -7.15
N VAL A 141 -11.28 -9.85 -7.91
CA VAL A 141 -11.35 -9.91 -9.39
C VAL A 141 -11.00 -11.30 -9.96
N PHE A 142 -10.69 -12.26 -9.08
CA PHE A 142 -10.38 -13.68 -9.36
C PHE A 142 -11.13 -14.63 -8.45
#